data_AF-A0A1X1Y6T7-F1
#
_entry.id   AF-A0A1X1Y6T7-F1
#
_cell.length_a   1.000
_cell.length_b   1.000
_cell.length_c   1.000
_cell.angle_alpha   90.00
_cell.angle_beta   90.00
_cell.angle_gamma   90.00
#
_symmetry.space_group_name_H-M   'P 1'
#
loop_
_entity.id
_entity.type
_entity.pdbx_description
1 polymer ?
#
loop_
_entity_poly.entity_id
_entity_poly.type
_entity_poly.pdbx_seq_one_letter_code
_entity_poly.pdbx_strand_id
1 'polypeptide(L)'
;MPGVSGAAKPLAVIVVLTATLLAGCSSGDSTVAKTPQNTSPPAAPPEAPATTSATTRSPAPADPCAVNLAAPAIAKAVSELPRDPRSGQPWNPEPLAGNYSTCADLSAVIVKANTNAENPSTRAVLFHRGEFIAPSVPDTYGFGGIDLAHSTGDTVALQNASGIPGLTGTVKFHWNGSGVEIIGNTAR
;
A
#
# COMPACT_ATOMS: atom_id res chain seq x y z
N MET A 1 4.98 -19.38 -52.79
CA MET A 1 5.99 -18.33 -52.55
C MET A 1 5.91 -17.90 -51.10
N PRO A 2 6.96 -18.10 -50.28
CA PRO A 2 7.12 -17.38 -49.03
C PRO A 2 8.36 -16.48 -49.13
N GLY A 3 8.12 -15.19 -49.33
CA GLY A 3 9.12 -14.16 -49.09
C GLY A 3 8.92 -13.63 -47.67
N VAL A 4 9.90 -13.84 -46.79
CA VAL A 4 10.04 -13.06 -45.56
C VAL A 4 11.43 -12.43 -45.60
N SER A 5 11.46 -11.10 -45.62
CA SER A 5 12.67 -10.29 -45.61
C SER A 5 12.50 -9.22 -44.55
N GLY A 6 13.52 -9.00 -43.73
CA GLY A 6 13.68 -7.79 -42.92
C GLY A 6 13.99 -8.04 -41.45
N ALA A 7 15.24 -8.42 -41.17
CA ALA A 7 15.80 -8.45 -39.83
C ALA A 7 16.38 -7.08 -39.42
N ALA A 8 16.20 -6.78 -38.12
CA ALA A 8 17.05 -6.02 -37.20
C ALA A 8 17.55 -4.61 -37.58
N LYS A 9 17.07 -3.60 -36.83
CA LYS A 9 17.70 -2.27 -36.71
C LYS A 9 18.81 -2.31 -35.63
N PRO A 10 19.94 -1.60 -35.83
CA PRO A 10 21.08 -1.65 -34.94
C PRO A 10 20.89 -0.82 -33.66
N LEU A 11 21.37 -1.37 -32.55
CA LEU A 11 21.53 -0.73 -31.25
C LEU A 11 22.69 0.30 -31.36
N ALA A 12 22.42 1.56 -31.05
CA ALA A 12 23.47 2.57 -30.83
C ALA A 12 23.51 2.91 -29.34
N VAL A 13 24.60 2.53 -28.67
CA VAL A 13 24.93 2.91 -27.30
C VAL A 13 25.88 4.10 -27.36
N ILE A 14 25.53 5.22 -26.73
CA ILE A 14 26.44 6.35 -26.51
C ILE A 14 26.44 6.73 -25.03
N VAL A 15 27.66 6.83 -24.54
CA VAL A 15 28.26 7.17 -23.24
C VAL A 15 27.88 8.59 -22.76
N VAL A 16 27.93 8.86 -21.44
CA VAL A 16 28.75 9.94 -20.81
C VAL A 16 28.42 10.13 -19.31
N LEU A 17 29.49 10.13 -18.50
CA LEU A 17 29.59 10.53 -17.09
C LEU A 17 29.21 11.99 -16.86
N THR A 18 28.59 12.30 -15.70
CA THR A 18 28.89 13.53 -14.95
C THR A 18 28.68 13.33 -13.44
N ALA A 19 29.69 13.73 -12.67
CA ALA A 19 29.68 13.84 -11.22
C ALA A 19 29.46 15.30 -10.82
N THR A 20 28.66 15.57 -9.78
CA THR A 20 28.62 16.85 -9.07
C THR A 20 28.35 16.64 -7.57
N LEU A 21 29.35 17.04 -6.77
CA LEU A 21 29.27 17.27 -5.32
C LEU A 21 28.53 18.58 -5.06
N LEU A 22 27.75 18.69 -3.97
CA LEU A 22 27.63 19.91 -3.16
C LEU A 22 27.10 19.61 -1.75
N ALA A 23 27.77 20.19 -0.76
CA ALA A 23 27.56 20.10 0.67
C ALA A 23 26.38 20.97 1.15
N GLY A 24 25.87 20.66 2.35
CA GLY A 24 24.91 21.51 3.06
C GLY A 24 24.67 21.08 4.51
N CYS A 25 25.66 21.29 5.38
CA CYS A 25 25.42 21.42 6.82
C CYS A 25 24.90 22.84 7.08
N SER A 26 23.76 22.98 7.76
CA SER A 26 23.37 24.25 8.35
C SER A 26 23.19 24.08 9.85
N SER A 27 24.16 24.65 10.58
CA SER A 27 24.14 24.88 12.01
C SER A 27 23.29 26.12 12.31
N GLY A 28 22.36 25.99 13.25
CA GLY A 28 21.61 27.11 13.82
C GLY A 28 21.64 27.02 15.33
N ASP A 29 22.81 27.29 15.92
CA ASP A 29 22.95 27.56 17.34
C ASP A 29 22.50 29.00 17.60
N SER A 30 21.48 29.17 18.43
CA SER A 30 20.97 30.48 18.81
C SER A 30 20.31 30.38 20.17
N THR A 31 21.08 30.56 21.24
CA THR A 31 20.65 31.39 22.36
C THR A 31 21.82 32.17 22.94
N VAL A 32 21.67 33.48 22.78
CA VAL A 32 22.48 34.59 23.27
C VAL A 32 22.89 34.40 24.75
N ALA A 33 24.19 34.39 24.99
CA ALA A 33 24.75 34.69 26.31
C ALA A 33 24.66 36.19 26.59
N LYS A 34 24.07 36.59 27.72
CA LYS A 34 24.37 37.89 28.34
C LYS A 34 24.33 37.82 29.88
N THR A 35 25.55 37.94 30.41
CA THR A 35 25.99 38.51 31.70
C THR A 35 25.69 37.79 33.02
N PRO A 36 26.73 37.48 33.83
CA PRO A 36 26.58 37.07 35.21
C PRO A 36 26.42 38.30 36.10
N GLN A 37 25.35 38.36 36.90
CA GLN A 37 25.28 39.24 38.06
C GLN A 37 25.08 38.38 39.31
N ASN A 38 26.17 38.27 40.05
CA ASN A 38 26.26 37.60 41.32
C ASN A 38 25.78 38.58 42.40
N THR A 39 24.55 38.41 42.87
CA THR A 39 24.07 39.00 44.13
C THR A 39 23.17 37.96 44.78
N SER A 40 23.67 37.33 45.85
CA SER A 40 22.90 36.42 46.71
C SER A 40 22.07 37.22 47.74
N PRO A 41 20.79 36.86 47.91
CA PRO A 41 20.10 37.06 49.19
C PRO A 41 19.62 35.73 49.82
N PRO A 42 19.27 35.75 51.13
CA PRO A 42 19.20 34.57 52.01
C PRO A 42 18.12 33.53 51.69
N ALA A 43 18.39 32.30 52.14
CA ALA A 43 17.59 31.10 51.96
C ALA A 43 16.10 31.25 52.35
N ALA A 44 15.23 30.76 51.47
CA ALA A 44 13.80 30.54 51.70
C ALA A 44 13.46 29.02 51.64
N PRO A 45 12.35 28.57 52.27
CA PRO A 45 12.06 27.16 52.55
C PRO A 45 11.83 26.29 51.30
N PRO A 46 11.84 24.94 51.41
CA PRO A 46 11.74 24.05 50.26
C PRO A 46 10.39 24.19 49.56
N GLU A 47 10.41 24.71 48.34
CA GLU A 47 9.25 24.75 47.46
C GLU A 47 9.07 23.37 46.80
N ALA A 48 7.83 22.90 46.76
CA ALA A 48 7.45 21.58 46.27
C ALA A 48 7.93 21.34 44.82
N PRO A 49 8.17 20.07 44.41
CA PRO A 49 8.66 19.77 43.08
C PRO A 49 7.74 20.36 42.01
N ALA A 50 8.29 21.23 41.17
CA ALA A 50 7.61 21.73 39.99
C ALA A 50 7.20 20.52 39.13
N THR A 51 5.89 20.28 39.04
CA THR A 51 5.31 19.33 38.11
C THR A 51 5.67 19.80 36.71
N THR A 52 6.66 19.14 36.11
CA THR A 52 6.97 19.31 34.70
C THR A 52 5.73 18.86 33.94
N SER A 53 4.95 19.81 33.42
CA SER A 53 3.83 19.51 32.54
C SER A 53 4.41 18.86 31.29
N ALA A 54 4.40 17.52 31.27
CA ALA A 54 4.69 16.77 30.07
C ALA A 54 3.71 17.25 28.99
N THR A 55 4.21 18.00 28.02
CA THR A 55 3.43 18.34 26.83
C THR A 55 3.08 17.03 26.16
N THR A 56 1.86 16.56 26.36
CA THR A 56 1.26 15.46 25.60
C THR A 56 1.21 15.91 24.16
N ARG A 57 2.22 15.49 23.39
CA ARG A 57 2.28 15.71 21.95
C ARG A 57 1.16 14.86 21.36
N SER A 58 0.03 15.49 21.02
CA SER A 58 -1.05 14.81 20.31
C SER A 58 -0.46 14.22 19.01
N PRO A 59 -0.74 12.95 18.69
CA PRO A 59 -0.33 12.38 17.41
C PRO A 59 -0.82 13.25 16.27
N ALA A 60 0.01 13.43 15.25
CA ALA A 60 -0.41 14.09 14.01
C ALA A 60 -1.61 13.32 13.41
N PRO A 61 -2.54 14.02 12.72
CA PRO A 61 -3.63 13.36 12.03
C PRO A 61 -3.08 12.31 11.05
N ALA A 62 -3.68 11.12 11.07
CA ALA A 62 -3.34 10.08 10.10
C ALA A 62 -3.71 10.56 8.69
N ASP A 63 -2.86 10.27 7.71
CA ASP A 63 -3.16 10.52 6.30
C ASP A 63 -4.33 9.60 5.87
N PRO A 64 -5.49 10.15 5.48
CA PRO A 64 -6.62 9.34 5.05
C PRO A 64 -6.32 8.54 3.77
N CYS A 65 -5.34 8.97 2.97
CA CYS A 65 -4.97 8.31 1.72
C CYS A 65 -3.95 7.18 1.89
N ALA A 66 -3.37 7.04 3.08
CA ALA A 66 -2.42 5.98 3.35
C ALA A 66 -3.08 4.60 3.23
N VAL A 67 -2.31 3.61 2.78
CA VAL A 67 -2.80 2.23 2.68
C VAL A 67 -3.15 1.73 4.08
N ASN A 68 -4.39 1.25 4.26
CA ASN A 68 -4.88 0.77 5.54
C ASN A 68 -5.64 -0.55 5.41
N LEU A 69 -4.96 -1.66 5.68
CA LEU A 69 -5.55 -3.00 5.64
C LEU A 69 -6.43 -3.34 6.86
N ALA A 70 -6.43 -2.49 7.88
CA ALA A 70 -7.29 -2.59 9.06
C ALA A 70 -8.55 -1.72 8.93
N ALA A 71 -8.81 -1.13 7.75
CA ALA A 71 -9.98 -0.29 7.55
C ALA A 71 -11.29 -1.08 7.74
N PRO A 72 -12.26 -0.57 8.51
CA PRO A 72 -13.52 -1.28 8.77
C PRO A 72 -14.35 -1.52 7.50
N ALA A 73 -14.15 -0.71 6.46
CA ALA A 73 -14.76 -0.91 5.15
C ALA A 73 -14.38 -2.27 4.52
N ILE A 74 -13.18 -2.78 4.81
CA ILE A 74 -12.74 -4.10 4.33
C ILE A 74 -13.61 -5.18 4.98
N ALA A 75 -13.71 -5.20 6.31
CA ALA A 75 -14.52 -6.19 7.02
C ALA A 75 -16.01 -6.15 6.61
N LYS A 76 -16.55 -4.94 6.40
CA LYS A 76 -17.90 -4.76 5.85
C LYS A 76 -18.03 -5.39 4.47
N ALA A 77 -17.13 -5.05 3.54
CA ALA A 77 -17.12 -5.62 2.20
C ALA A 77 -17.02 -7.15 2.22
N VAL A 78 -16.14 -7.70 3.05
CA VAL A 78 -15.98 -9.16 3.22
C VAL A 78 -17.28 -9.82 3.68
N SER A 79 -18.02 -9.16 4.58
CA SER A 79 -19.30 -9.68 5.10
C SER A 79 -20.43 -9.68 4.06
N GLU A 80 -20.35 -8.83 3.05
CA GLU A 80 -21.32 -8.75 1.94
C GLU A 80 -21.03 -9.80 0.86
N LEU A 81 -19.86 -10.44 0.88
CA LEU A 81 -19.51 -11.44 -0.12
C LEU A 81 -20.35 -12.72 0.04
N PRO A 82 -20.76 -13.33 -1.08
CA PRO A 82 -21.30 -14.69 -1.03
C PRO A 82 -20.23 -15.64 -0.49
N ARG A 83 -20.67 -16.72 0.16
CA ARG A 83 -19.80 -17.79 0.66
C ARG A 83 -18.93 -18.35 -0.46
N ASP A 84 -17.75 -18.86 -0.08
CA ASP A 84 -16.85 -19.52 -1.03
C ASP A 84 -17.58 -20.68 -1.74
N PRO A 85 -17.73 -20.66 -3.08
CA PRO A 85 -18.45 -21.70 -3.79
C PRO A 85 -17.80 -23.08 -3.68
N ARG A 86 -16.48 -23.15 -3.40
CA ARG A 86 -15.77 -24.43 -3.30
C ARG A 86 -15.94 -25.10 -1.94
N SER A 87 -15.88 -24.32 -0.85
CA SER A 87 -15.89 -24.85 0.51
C SER A 87 -17.16 -24.54 1.32
N GLY A 88 -18.02 -23.63 0.84
CA GLY A 88 -19.17 -23.10 1.57
C GLY A 88 -18.81 -22.21 2.78
N GLN A 89 -17.53 -21.95 3.01
CA GLN A 89 -17.05 -21.19 4.16
C GLN A 89 -17.23 -19.69 3.94
N PRO A 90 -17.41 -18.91 5.04
CA PRO A 90 -17.29 -17.47 4.95
C PRO A 90 -15.83 -17.08 4.62
N TRP A 91 -15.64 -15.85 4.19
CA TRP A 91 -14.32 -15.27 3.97
C TRP A 91 -13.73 -14.73 5.27
N ASN A 92 -12.41 -14.81 5.43
CA ASN A 92 -11.71 -14.17 6.55
C ASN A 92 -11.72 -12.64 6.34
N PRO A 93 -12.22 -11.83 7.30
CA PRO A 93 -12.19 -10.37 7.22
C PRO A 93 -10.77 -9.80 7.26
N GLU A 94 -9.79 -10.55 7.75
CA GLU A 94 -8.40 -10.14 7.75
C GLU A 94 -7.76 -10.45 6.37
N PRO A 95 -7.33 -9.42 5.62
CA PRO A 95 -6.74 -9.59 4.31
C PRO A 95 -5.32 -10.15 4.41
N LEU A 96 -4.96 -11.02 3.47
CA LEU A 96 -3.60 -11.57 3.32
C LEU A 96 -2.63 -10.56 2.71
N ALA A 97 -3.13 -9.72 1.82
CA ALA A 97 -2.40 -8.69 1.11
C ALA A 97 -3.38 -7.62 0.65
N GLY A 98 -2.90 -6.42 0.34
CA GLY A 98 -3.77 -5.36 -0.17
C GLY A 98 -3.06 -4.05 -0.41
N ASN A 99 -3.71 -3.16 -1.14
CA ASN A 99 -3.34 -1.75 -1.30
C ASN A 99 -4.54 -0.82 -1.03
N TYR A 100 -5.47 -1.25 -0.16
CA TYR A 100 -6.68 -0.49 0.18
C TYR A 100 -6.35 0.95 0.57
N SER A 101 -6.93 1.90 -0.16
CA SER A 101 -6.85 3.33 0.11
C SER A 101 -8.18 3.99 -0.26
N THR A 102 -8.63 4.96 0.54
CA THR A 102 -9.85 5.73 0.23
C THR A 102 -9.64 6.77 -0.87
N CYS A 103 -8.37 7.04 -1.25
CA CYS A 103 -8.03 8.05 -2.25
C CYS A 103 -7.67 7.44 -3.61
N ALA A 104 -7.50 6.13 -3.70
CA ALA A 104 -7.28 5.45 -4.96
C ALA A 104 -8.61 5.26 -5.71
N ASP A 105 -8.61 5.53 -7.02
CA ASP A 105 -9.73 5.17 -7.90
C ASP A 105 -9.90 3.65 -7.98
N LEU A 106 -8.83 2.86 -7.83
CA LEU A 106 -8.92 1.42 -7.69
C LEU A 106 -7.94 0.92 -6.65
N SER A 107 -8.46 0.19 -5.66
CA SER A 107 -7.65 -0.55 -4.71
C SER A 107 -8.23 -1.94 -4.48
N ALA A 108 -7.43 -2.85 -3.93
CA ALA A 108 -7.85 -4.21 -3.68
C ALA A 108 -7.28 -4.76 -2.38
N VAL A 109 -7.96 -5.78 -1.86
CA VAL A 109 -7.40 -6.67 -0.84
C VAL A 109 -7.63 -8.12 -1.25
N ILE A 110 -6.72 -9.00 -0.85
CA ILE A 110 -6.82 -10.43 -1.04
C ILE A 110 -7.32 -11.05 0.25
N VAL A 111 -8.43 -11.79 0.19
CA VAL A 111 -9.00 -12.54 1.31
C VAL A 111 -8.90 -14.03 1.02
N LYS A 112 -8.86 -14.83 2.08
CA LYS A 112 -8.95 -16.30 2.00
C LYS A 112 -10.23 -16.82 2.62
N ALA A 113 -10.68 -17.98 2.16
CA ALA A 113 -11.74 -18.73 2.82
C ALA A 113 -11.32 -19.03 4.28
N ASN A 114 -12.27 -18.92 5.21
CA ASN A 114 -12.05 -19.19 6.62
C ASN A 114 -12.04 -20.70 6.89
N THR A 115 -10.96 -21.38 6.48
CA THR A 115 -10.77 -22.82 6.59
C THR A 115 -9.32 -23.16 6.92
N ASN A 116 -9.10 -24.36 7.46
CA ASN A 116 -7.78 -24.93 7.73
C ASN A 116 -7.24 -25.80 6.59
N ALA A 117 -7.85 -25.73 5.40
CA ALA A 117 -7.37 -26.45 4.22
C ALA A 117 -5.94 -26.00 3.86
N GLU A 118 -5.12 -26.92 3.36
CA GLU A 118 -3.74 -26.64 2.93
C GLU A 118 -3.67 -25.56 1.83
N ASN A 119 -4.63 -25.60 0.90
CA ASN A 119 -4.79 -24.62 -0.17
C ASN A 119 -6.20 -24.01 -0.09
N PRO A 120 -6.42 -23.01 0.78
CA PRO A 120 -7.72 -22.34 0.90
C PRO A 120 -7.99 -21.52 -0.36
N SER A 121 -9.26 -21.39 -0.74
CA SER A 121 -9.66 -20.51 -1.84
C SER A 121 -9.30 -19.06 -1.49
N THR A 122 -8.75 -18.32 -2.44
CA THR A 122 -8.46 -16.89 -2.29
C THR A 122 -9.28 -16.06 -3.26
N ARG A 123 -9.54 -14.81 -2.90
CA ARG A 123 -10.32 -13.87 -3.70
C ARG A 123 -9.81 -12.45 -3.53
N ALA A 124 -9.78 -11.67 -4.61
CA ALA A 124 -9.59 -10.24 -4.53
C ALA A 124 -10.93 -9.50 -4.36
N VAL A 125 -10.96 -8.58 -3.41
CA VAL A 125 -12.06 -7.65 -3.14
C VAL A 125 -11.61 -6.29 -3.62
N LEU A 126 -12.35 -5.70 -4.55
CA LEU A 126 -12.00 -4.44 -5.20
C LEU A 126 -12.78 -3.27 -4.59
N PHE A 127 -12.14 -2.10 -4.54
CA PHE A 127 -12.70 -0.89 -3.98
C PHE A 127 -12.43 0.29 -4.91
N HIS A 128 -13.43 1.17 -5.05
CA HIS A 128 -13.32 2.47 -5.70
C HIS A 128 -13.42 3.53 -4.62
N ARG A 129 -12.35 4.31 -4.39
CA ARG A 129 -12.32 5.39 -3.38
C ARG A 129 -12.77 4.93 -1.99
N GLY A 130 -12.36 3.72 -1.62
CA GLY A 130 -12.68 3.08 -0.34
C GLY A 130 -14.05 2.41 -0.27
N GLU A 131 -14.90 2.55 -1.28
CA GLU A 131 -16.20 1.87 -1.37
C GLU A 131 -16.07 0.53 -2.08
N PHE A 132 -16.77 -0.48 -1.56
CA PHE A 132 -16.75 -1.82 -2.12
C PHE A 132 -17.40 -1.84 -3.51
N ILE A 133 -16.65 -2.32 -4.50
CA ILE A 133 -17.19 -2.57 -5.83
C ILE A 133 -17.79 -3.96 -5.80
N ALA A 134 -19.12 -4.02 -5.78
CA ALA A 134 -19.82 -5.28 -5.86
C ALA A 134 -19.37 -6.04 -7.13
N PRO A 135 -19.20 -7.36 -7.06
CA PRO A 135 -18.57 -8.11 -8.13
C PRO A 135 -19.54 -8.19 -9.31
N SER A 136 -19.29 -7.40 -10.36
CA SER A 136 -20.02 -7.47 -11.62
C SER A 136 -19.07 -7.91 -12.74
N VAL A 137 -18.40 -9.06 -12.56
CA VAL A 137 -17.46 -9.69 -13.53
C VAL A 137 -16.37 -8.72 -14.04
N PRO A 138 -15.10 -8.91 -13.66
CA PRO A 138 -14.42 -10.20 -13.83
C PRO A 138 -14.38 -11.06 -12.57
N ASP A 139 -14.11 -12.35 -12.76
CA ASP A 139 -13.86 -13.26 -11.66
C ASP A 139 -12.55 -12.88 -10.94
N THR A 140 -12.62 -12.73 -9.62
CA THR A 140 -11.50 -12.32 -8.76
C THR A 140 -10.97 -13.45 -7.90
N TYR A 141 -11.30 -14.71 -8.18
CA TYR A 141 -10.74 -15.87 -7.49
C TYR A 141 -9.31 -16.20 -7.91
N GLY A 142 -8.59 -16.88 -7.02
CA GLY A 142 -7.29 -17.47 -7.33
C GLY A 142 -6.12 -16.48 -7.38
N PHE A 143 -6.28 -15.28 -6.81
CA PHE A 143 -5.20 -14.33 -6.59
C PHE A 143 -4.66 -14.46 -5.17
N GLY A 144 -3.34 -14.56 -5.02
CA GLY A 144 -2.66 -14.74 -3.72
C GLY A 144 -1.94 -13.49 -3.23
N GLY A 145 -1.74 -12.50 -4.12
CA GLY A 145 -1.01 -11.28 -3.78
C GLY A 145 -1.30 -10.12 -4.72
N ILE A 146 -0.70 -8.98 -4.40
CA ILE A 146 -0.76 -7.77 -5.21
C ILE A 146 0.68 -7.38 -5.56
N ASP A 147 0.92 -7.09 -6.84
CA ASP A 147 2.16 -6.49 -7.31
C ASP A 147 2.09 -4.97 -7.19
N LEU A 148 2.63 -4.45 -6.08
CA LEU A 148 2.63 -3.03 -5.78
C LEU A 148 3.51 -2.21 -6.76
N ALA A 149 4.51 -2.83 -7.40
CA ALA A 149 5.38 -2.13 -8.35
C ALA A 149 4.65 -1.81 -9.66
N HIS A 150 3.60 -2.58 -9.97
CA HIS A 150 2.77 -2.40 -11.16
C HIS A 150 1.35 -1.92 -10.85
N SER A 151 1.08 -1.56 -9.59
CA SER A 151 -0.19 -0.97 -9.15
C SER A 151 -0.04 0.55 -9.04
N THR A 152 -1.07 1.26 -9.47
CA THR A 152 -1.20 2.73 -9.44
C THR A 152 -2.49 3.11 -8.72
N GLY A 153 -2.87 4.39 -8.75
CA GLY A 153 -4.12 4.86 -8.14
C GLY A 153 -5.38 4.35 -8.84
N ASP A 154 -5.31 3.99 -10.11
CA ASP A 154 -6.42 3.53 -10.97
C ASP A 154 -6.26 2.08 -11.46
N THR A 155 -5.09 1.47 -11.24
CA THR A 155 -4.75 0.13 -11.70
C THR A 155 -4.26 -0.73 -10.55
N VAL A 156 -4.74 -1.95 -10.47
CA VAL A 156 -4.28 -2.97 -9.52
C VAL A 156 -3.74 -4.18 -10.27
N ALA A 157 -2.51 -4.57 -9.97
CA ALA A 157 -1.89 -5.77 -10.51
C ALA A 157 -2.01 -6.92 -9.49
N LEU A 158 -2.81 -7.94 -9.81
CA LEU A 158 -3.02 -9.11 -8.95
C LEU A 158 -2.16 -10.29 -9.39
N GLN A 159 -1.52 -10.95 -8.43
CA GLN A 159 -0.66 -12.11 -8.63
C GLN A 159 -1.45 -13.40 -8.36
N ASN A 160 -1.35 -14.40 -9.24
CA ASN A 160 -2.05 -15.67 -9.04
C ASN A 160 -1.53 -16.45 -7.82
N ALA A 161 -2.41 -17.24 -7.22
CA ALA A 161 -2.08 -18.22 -6.20
C ALA A 161 -1.83 -19.57 -6.90
N SER A 162 -0.74 -19.68 -7.66
CA SER A 162 -0.40 -20.92 -8.40
C SER A 162 0.13 -22.05 -7.52
N GLY A 163 0.63 -21.74 -6.30
CA GLY A 163 1.26 -22.73 -5.42
C GLY A 163 2.57 -23.32 -5.96
N ILE A 164 2.98 -22.94 -7.17
CA ILE A 164 4.21 -23.39 -7.85
C ILE A 164 5.26 -22.28 -7.73
N PRO A 165 6.38 -22.51 -7.04
CA PRO A 165 7.46 -21.52 -6.95
C PRO A 165 7.94 -21.08 -8.33
N GLY A 166 7.98 -19.77 -8.57
CA GLY A 166 8.50 -19.17 -9.81
C GLY A 166 7.51 -19.02 -10.97
N LEU A 167 6.27 -19.53 -10.83
CA LEU A 167 5.24 -19.44 -11.85
C LEU A 167 4.16 -18.44 -11.41
N THR A 168 4.45 -17.15 -11.55
CA THR A 168 3.58 -16.06 -11.07
C THR A 168 2.91 -15.39 -12.26
N GLY A 169 1.61 -15.65 -12.43
CA GLY A 169 0.78 -14.94 -13.39
C GLY A 169 0.32 -13.60 -12.79
N THR A 170 0.44 -12.50 -13.53
CA THR A 170 -0.05 -11.18 -13.10
C THR A 170 -1.19 -10.72 -14.00
N VAL A 171 -2.33 -10.35 -13.41
CA VAL A 171 -3.49 -9.78 -14.10
C VAL A 171 -3.68 -8.35 -13.63
N LYS A 172 -3.77 -7.41 -14.57
CA LYS A 172 -3.97 -5.99 -14.29
C LYS A 172 -5.43 -5.60 -14.49
N PHE A 173 -6.00 -5.02 -13.46
CA PHE A 173 -7.33 -4.46 -13.41
C PHE A 173 -7.22 -2.94 -13.41
N HIS A 174 -8.01 -2.27 -14.24
CA HIS A 174 -8.02 -0.81 -14.38
C HIS A 174 -9.43 -0.27 -14.18
N TRP A 175 -9.54 0.90 -13.56
CA TRP A 175 -10.79 1.63 -13.45
C TRP A 175 -10.99 2.58 -14.63
N ASN A 176 -11.99 2.32 -15.47
CA ASN A 176 -12.23 3.11 -16.69
C ASN A 176 -13.16 4.32 -16.50
N GLY A 177 -13.50 4.66 -15.26
CA GLY A 177 -14.45 5.72 -14.92
C GLY A 177 -15.87 5.24 -14.65
N SER A 178 -16.24 4.02 -15.09
CA SER A 178 -17.55 3.41 -14.83
C SER A 178 -17.48 2.05 -14.16
N GLY A 179 -16.40 1.30 -14.38
CA GLY A 179 -16.19 -0.01 -13.79
C GLY A 179 -14.75 -0.47 -13.91
N VAL A 180 -14.54 -1.71 -13.49
CA VAL A 180 -13.25 -2.38 -13.54
C VAL A 180 -13.16 -3.19 -14.85
N GLU A 181 -12.06 -3.02 -15.56
CA GLU A 181 -11.72 -3.79 -16.76
C GLU A 181 -10.35 -4.46 -16.63
N ILE A 182 -10.12 -5.54 -17.37
CA ILE A 182 -8.82 -6.20 -17.44
C ILE A 182 -8.03 -5.57 -18.59
N ILE A 183 -6.85 -5.03 -18.28
CA ILE A 183 -5.99 -4.36 -19.28
C ILE A 183 -4.70 -5.11 -19.60
N GLY A 184 -4.44 -6.23 -18.92
CA GLY A 184 -3.29 -7.07 -19.22
C GLY A 184 -3.25 -8.34 -18.40
N ASN A 185 -2.77 -9.41 -19.01
CA ASN A 185 -2.45 -10.66 -18.33
C ASN A 185 -1.05 -11.10 -18.79
N THR A 186 -0.16 -11.37 -17.85
CA THR A 186 1.16 -11.90 -18.12
C THR A 186 1.31 -13.20 -17.34
N ALA A 187 1.29 -14.33 -18.03
CA ALA A 187 1.79 -15.59 -17.49
C ALA A 187 3.31 -15.62 -17.74
N ARG A 188 4.11 -15.76 -16.69
CA ARG A 188 5.56 -15.93 -16.79
C ARG A 188 5.95 -17.36 -16.43
#